data_AF-A0AAU3JW26-F1
#
_entry.id   AF-A0AAU3JW26-F1
#
_cell.length_a   1.000
_cell.length_b   1.000
_cell.length_c   1.000
_cell.angle_alpha   90.00
_cell.angle_beta   90.00
_cell.angle_gamma   90.00
#
_symmetry.space_group_name_H-M   'P 1'
#
loop_
_entity.id
_entity.type
_entity.pdbx_description
1 polymer ?
#
loop_
_entity_poly.entity_id
_entity_poly.type
_entity_poly.pdbx_seq_one_letter_code
_entity_poly.pdbx_strand_id
1 'polypeptide(L)'
;MEIFDCINVVARPIHDFGDEFMSDEATSAVGLRAGFPPGRGFYCRGRFGVLGEVPVAVVQAVQGFLGPGLVSPGWLAGRAVMPAGDAAACYAQAIGQWGRAHIPGDVDVEHFNRLAQQLIDAADADALPLFAGWRAQPYPGEDPVGAAMQRVHVLREHRGACHLAAVRLCGLTAQEAMVINLGAEQAAHYGWEPPHPVAATLLPRWQRAERLTTELQAPLYATLTARQRSEFAQLIGELTATPVRLAGHASSSNTVALSGVTLGVGSDGHADWRADGVQGEGR
;
A
#
# COMPACT_ATOMS: atom_id res chain seq x y z
N MET A 1 -21.12 15.18 -4.14
CA MET A 1 -20.97 13.73 -3.95
C MET A 1 -21.18 13.35 -2.49
N GLU A 2 -21.86 12.22 -2.22
CA GLU A 2 -22.02 11.71 -0.86
C GLU A 2 -20.71 11.16 -0.29
N ILE A 3 -20.66 10.98 1.03
CA ILE A 3 -19.43 10.54 1.74
C ILE A 3 -18.99 9.16 1.26
N PHE A 4 -19.91 8.19 1.27
CA PHE A 4 -19.60 6.81 0.90
C PHE A 4 -19.25 6.66 -0.59
N ASP A 5 -19.89 7.43 -1.46
CA ASP A 5 -19.54 7.47 -2.89
C ASP A 5 -18.11 7.96 -3.10
N CYS A 6 -17.70 9.02 -2.38
CA CYS A 6 -16.33 9.53 -2.41
C CYS A 6 -15.33 8.43 -2.03
N ILE A 7 -15.55 7.78 -0.88
CA ILE A 7 -14.66 6.73 -0.38
C ILE A 7 -14.53 5.60 -1.40
N ASN A 8 -15.65 5.13 -1.93
CA ASN A 8 -15.66 4.01 -2.89
C ASN A 8 -14.91 4.34 -4.18
N VAL A 9 -15.01 5.58 -4.68
CA VAL A 9 -14.34 6.00 -5.91
C VAL A 9 -12.83 6.17 -5.70
N VAL A 10 -12.38 6.70 -4.56
CA VAL A 10 -10.95 7.00 -4.34
C VAL A 10 -10.15 5.86 -3.71
N ALA A 11 -10.82 4.89 -3.06
CA ALA A 11 -10.16 3.83 -2.30
C ALA A 11 -9.17 3.01 -3.14
N ARG A 12 -9.61 2.56 -4.32
CA ARG A 12 -8.79 1.74 -5.21
C ARG A 12 -7.66 2.56 -5.88
N PRO A 13 -7.91 3.74 -6.48
CA PRO A 13 -6.85 4.59 -6.99
C PRO A 13 -5.73 4.89 -5.98
N ILE A 14 -6.07 5.26 -4.74
CA ILE A 14 -5.09 5.52 -3.67
C ILE A 14 -4.29 4.26 -3.33
N HIS A 15 -4.96 3.11 -3.25
CA HIS A 15 -4.32 1.83 -2.97
C HIS A 15 -3.34 1.44 -4.09
N ASP A 16 -3.82 1.39 -5.32
CA ASP A 16 -3.08 0.89 -6.48
C ASP A 16 -1.88 1.80 -6.78
N PHE A 17 -2.02 3.13 -6.72
CA PHE A 17 -0.91 4.07 -6.94
C PHE A 17 0.17 3.98 -5.85
N GLY A 18 -0.23 3.74 -4.60
CA GLY A 18 0.72 3.47 -3.53
C GLY A 18 1.44 2.13 -3.69
N ASP A 19 0.74 1.11 -4.20
CA ASP A 19 1.31 -0.21 -4.47
C ASP A 19 2.30 -0.19 -5.64
N GLU A 20 2.03 0.62 -6.68
CA GLU A 20 2.97 0.91 -7.77
C GLU A 20 4.28 1.47 -7.21
N PHE A 21 4.23 2.54 -6.40
CA PHE A 21 5.40 3.09 -5.72
C PHE A 21 6.17 2.03 -4.91
N MET A 22 5.46 1.20 -4.14
CA MET A 22 6.07 0.20 -3.25
C MET A 22 6.76 -0.94 -4.01
N SER A 23 6.34 -1.18 -5.24
CA SER A 23 6.83 -2.28 -6.09
C SER A 23 7.80 -1.80 -7.18
N ASP A 24 7.99 -0.48 -7.31
CA ASP A 24 8.82 0.13 -8.33
C ASP A 24 10.32 -0.12 -8.12
N GLU A 25 11.03 -0.40 -9.22
CA GLU A 25 12.49 -0.58 -9.22
C GLU A 25 13.24 0.70 -8.84
N ALA A 26 12.73 1.88 -9.19
CA ALA A 26 13.31 3.17 -8.81
C ALA A 26 13.25 3.38 -7.29
N THR A 27 12.15 2.97 -6.63
CA THR A 27 12.04 2.96 -5.17
C THR A 27 13.06 1.99 -4.56
N SER A 28 13.15 0.78 -5.11
CA SER A 28 14.13 -0.22 -4.68
C SER A 28 15.57 0.29 -4.84
N ALA A 29 15.87 1.03 -5.91
CA ALA A 29 17.18 1.62 -6.17
C ALA A 29 17.57 2.69 -5.14
N VAL A 30 16.61 3.42 -4.54
CA VAL A 30 16.90 4.30 -3.39
C VAL A 30 17.42 3.48 -2.21
N GLY A 31 16.76 2.38 -1.88
CA GLY A 31 17.18 1.47 -0.81
C GLY A 31 18.57 0.88 -1.06
N LEU A 32 18.85 0.42 -2.29
CA LEU A 32 20.16 -0.11 -2.66
C LEU A 32 21.27 0.93 -2.49
N ARG A 33 21.05 2.18 -2.93
CA ARG A 33 22.01 3.28 -2.73
C ARG A 33 22.23 3.62 -1.26
N ALA A 34 21.20 3.43 -0.43
CA ALA A 34 21.28 3.60 1.01
C ALA A 34 21.93 2.42 1.76
N GLY A 35 22.35 1.36 1.04
CA GLY A 35 23.05 0.21 1.61
C GLY A 35 22.16 -0.96 2.02
N PHE A 36 20.86 -0.92 1.70
CA PHE A 36 19.99 -2.08 1.92
C PHE A 36 20.31 -3.21 0.93
N PRO A 37 20.28 -4.48 1.36
CA PRO A 37 20.38 -5.59 0.43
C PRO A 37 19.15 -5.66 -0.49
N PRO A 38 19.25 -6.31 -1.67
CA PRO A 38 18.09 -6.61 -2.51
C PRO A 38 16.97 -7.32 -1.72
N GLY A 39 15.72 -7.06 -2.11
CA GLY A 39 14.54 -7.60 -1.47
C GLY A 39 13.82 -6.58 -0.59
N ARG A 40 13.10 -7.05 0.45
CA ARG A 40 12.15 -6.23 1.22
C ARG A 40 12.75 -5.48 2.41
N GLY A 41 14.08 -5.40 2.51
CA GLY A 41 14.77 -4.73 3.61
C GLY A 41 14.42 -3.25 3.70
N PHE A 42 14.59 -2.51 2.59
CA PHE A 42 14.25 -1.09 2.51
C PHE A 42 12.75 -0.86 2.68
N TYR A 43 11.91 -1.69 2.04
CA TYR A 43 10.46 -1.64 2.21
C TYR A 43 10.05 -1.78 3.67
N CYS A 44 10.50 -2.83 4.37
CA CYS A 44 10.05 -3.09 5.74
C CYS A 44 10.62 -2.05 6.71
N ARG A 45 11.93 -1.78 6.63
CA ARG A 45 12.59 -0.86 7.55
C ARG A 45 12.16 0.58 7.32
N GLY A 46 11.98 0.98 6.06
CA GLY A 46 11.49 2.29 5.66
C GLY A 46 10.03 2.51 5.99
N ARG A 47 9.14 1.63 5.49
CA ARG A 47 7.69 1.75 5.70
C ARG A 47 7.31 1.69 7.18
N PHE A 48 7.89 0.77 7.96
CA PHE A 48 7.55 0.57 9.37
C PHE A 48 8.46 1.33 10.33
N GLY A 49 9.46 2.05 9.81
CA GLY A 49 10.42 2.80 10.62
C GLY A 49 9.79 3.91 11.44
N VAL A 50 8.62 4.41 11.01
CA VAL A 50 7.82 5.40 11.74
C VAL A 50 7.32 4.91 13.10
N LEU A 51 7.35 3.59 13.36
CA LEU A 51 7.03 3.00 14.66
C LEU A 51 8.19 3.11 15.66
N GLY A 52 9.38 3.53 15.20
CA GLY A 52 10.61 3.53 15.98
C GLY A 52 11.25 2.14 16.11
N GLU A 53 12.21 2.02 17.02
CA GLU A 53 12.87 0.73 17.30
C GLU A 53 11.97 -0.14 18.17
N VAL A 54 11.22 -1.01 17.51
CA VAL A 54 10.31 -1.95 18.17
C VAL A 54 10.70 -3.41 17.90
N PRO A 55 10.29 -4.35 18.78
CA PRO A 55 10.39 -5.78 18.50
C PRO A 55 9.66 -6.14 17.19
N VAL A 56 10.15 -7.14 16.46
CA VAL A 56 9.55 -7.59 15.19
C VAL A 56 8.06 -7.94 15.31
N ALA A 57 7.63 -8.47 16.46
CA ALA A 57 6.24 -8.78 16.75
C ALA A 57 5.31 -7.55 16.72
N VAL A 58 5.82 -6.36 17.08
CA VAL A 58 5.05 -5.11 16.99
C VAL A 58 4.86 -4.72 15.53
N VAL A 59 5.90 -4.85 14.70
CA VAL A 59 5.81 -4.58 13.25
C VAL A 59 4.82 -5.53 12.57
N GLN A 60 4.89 -6.83 12.90
CA GLN A 60 3.93 -7.84 12.42
C GLN A 60 2.48 -7.51 12.79
N ALA A 61 2.25 -7.10 14.04
CA ALA A 61 0.92 -6.77 14.54
C ALA A 61 0.30 -5.55 13.83
N VAL A 62 1.13 -4.58 13.46
CA VAL A 62 0.69 -3.32 12.83
C VAL A 62 0.51 -3.46 11.32
N GLN A 63 1.38 -4.24 10.67
CA GLN A 63 1.37 -4.36 9.22
C GLN A 63 0.22 -5.26 8.74
N GLY A 64 -0.04 -6.36 9.43
CA GLY A 64 -1.17 -7.25 9.18
C GLY A 64 -1.14 -8.11 7.92
N PHE A 65 -0.83 -7.59 6.73
CA PHE A 65 -1.09 -8.27 5.44
C PHE A 65 0.15 -8.82 4.70
N LEU A 66 1.36 -8.52 5.16
CA LEU A 66 2.64 -9.06 4.73
C LEU A 66 3.01 -10.07 5.80
N GLY A 67 2.93 -11.34 5.44
CA GLY A 67 3.10 -12.45 6.36
C GLY A 67 4.47 -12.46 7.04
N PRO A 68 4.57 -13.15 8.19
CA PRO A 68 5.78 -13.24 9.01
C PRO A 68 7.04 -13.62 8.22
N GLY A 69 6.91 -14.46 7.19
CA GLY A 69 8.02 -14.93 6.36
C GLY A 69 8.71 -13.83 5.57
N LEU A 70 8.04 -12.69 5.31
CA LEU A 70 8.63 -11.56 4.60
C LEU A 70 8.92 -10.36 5.50
N VAL A 71 7.99 -10.02 6.40
CA VAL A 71 8.14 -8.83 7.26
C VAL A 71 9.29 -9.00 8.26
N SER A 72 9.48 -10.21 8.80
CA SER A 72 10.52 -10.46 9.82
C SER A 72 11.93 -10.35 9.26
N PRO A 73 12.31 -11.07 8.18
CA PRO A 73 13.64 -10.92 7.60
C PRO A 73 13.86 -9.51 7.05
N GLY A 74 12.84 -8.89 6.44
CA GLY A 74 12.96 -7.51 5.93
C GLY A 74 13.25 -6.50 7.04
N TRP A 75 12.50 -6.55 8.15
CA TRP A 75 12.72 -5.66 9.30
C TRP A 75 14.10 -5.85 9.94
N LEU A 76 14.52 -7.11 10.13
CA LEU A 76 15.80 -7.45 10.76
C LEU A 76 17.00 -7.11 9.86
N ALA A 77 16.92 -7.38 8.56
CA ALA A 77 17.98 -7.05 7.61
C ALA A 77 18.23 -5.53 7.55
N GLY A 78 17.17 -4.73 7.57
CA GLY A 78 17.29 -3.27 7.54
C GLY A 78 17.90 -2.66 8.80
N ARG A 79 17.88 -3.37 9.93
CA ARG A 79 18.45 -2.88 11.20
C ARG A 79 19.96 -2.68 11.13
N ALA A 80 20.68 -3.50 10.37
CA ALA A 80 22.13 -3.40 10.22
C ALA A 80 22.55 -2.21 9.33
N VAL A 81 21.61 -1.63 8.57
CA VAL A 81 21.89 -0.56 7.61
C VAL A 81 21.73 0.81 8.27
N MET A 82 20.58 1.07 8.90
CA MET A 82 20.31 2.34 9.58
C MET A 82 19.19 2.23 10.64
N PRO A 83 19.14 3.20 11.59
CA PRO A 83 18.03 3.34 12.54
C PRO A 83 16.65 3.43 11.86
N ALA A 84 15.61 3.00 12.55
CA ALA A 84 14.23 2.97 12.04
C ALA A 84 13.74 4.34 11.57
N GLY A 85 14.00 5.40 12.35
CA GLY A 85 13.62 6.77 11.99
C GLY A 85 14.32 7.27 10.73
N ASP A 86 15.62 6.99 10.60
CA ASP A 86 16.41 7.38 9.42
C ASP A 86 15.94 6.64 8.17
N ALA A 87 15.59 5.36 8.30
CA ALA A 87 15.00 4.58 7.20
C ALA A 87 13.63 5.12 6.79
N ALA A 88 12.78 5.52 7.74
CA ALA A 88 11.49 6.14 7.44
C ALA A 88 11.66 7.48 6.71
N ALA A 89 12.61 8.31 7.13
CA ALA A 89 12.95 9.55 6.44
C ALA A 89 13.48 9.30 5.02
N CYS A 90 14.33 8.30 4.84
CA CYS A 90 14.81 7.87 3.53
C CYS A 90 13.67 7.35 2.64
N TYR A 91 12.72 6.61 3.21
CA TYR A 91 11.53 6.13 2.51
C TYR A 91 10.60 7.30 2.13
N ALA A 92 10.43 8.31 2.99
CA ALA A 92 9.70 9.53 2.69
C ALA A 92 10.32 10.32 1.52
N GLN A 93 11.65 10.37 1.43
CA GLN A 93 12.34 10.94 0.28
C GLN A 93 12.07 10.15 -1.01
N ALA A 94 12.06 8.81 -0.92
CA ALA A 94 11.72 7.94 -2.05
C ALA A 94 10.28 8.17 -2.54
N ILE A 95 9.32 8.32 -1.61
CA ILE A 95 7.93 8.67 -1.92
C ILE A 95 7.87 9.97 -2.73
N GLY A 96 8.53 11.03 -2.26
CA GLY A 96 8.55 12.31 -2.98
C GLY A 96 9.24 12.23 -4.35
N GLN A 97 10.37 11.52 -4.43
CA GLN A 97 11.07 11.28 -5.70
C GLN A 97 10.19 10.55 -6.71
N TRP A 98 9.52 9.48 -6.27
CA TRP A 98 8.65 8.70 -7.13
C TRP A 98 7.44 9.53 -7.59
N GLY A 99 6.85 10.32 -6.69
CA GLY A 99 5.76 11.25 -7.01
C GLY A 99 6.12 12.23 -8.13
N ARG A 100 7.30 12.88 -8.05
CA ARG A 100 7.78 13.81 -9.10
C ARG A 100 7.97 13.15 -10.47
N ALA A 101 8.20 11.85 -10.51
CA ALA A 101 8.38 11.11 -11.75
C ALA A 101 7.07 10.58 -12.37
N HIS A 102 6.02 10.43 -11.55
CA HIS A 102 4.80 9.69 -11.96
C HIS A 102 3.51 10.52 -11.91
N ILE A 103 3.44 11.57 -11.09
CA ILE A 103 2.29 12.47 -11.06
C ILE A 103 2.29 13.35 -12.31
N PRO A 104 1.20 13.40 -13.10
CA PRO A 104 1.14 14.24 -14.30
C PRO A 104 1.28 15.73 -13.95
N GLY A 105 2.02 16.46 -14.79
CA GLY A 105 2.38 17.87 -14.53
C GLY A 105 1.24 18.87 -14.66
N ASP A 106 0.09 18.45 -15.20
CA ASP A 106 -1.12 19.26 -15.40
C ASP A 106 -2.15 19.11 -14.26
N VAL A 107 -1.90 18.25 -13.28
CA VAL A 107 -2.75 18.08 -12.09
C VAL A 107 -2.58 19.26 -11.14
N ASP A 108 -3.69 19.80 -10.62
CA ASP A 108 -3.67 20.80 -9.55
C ASP A 108 -3.32 20.15 -8.20
N VAL A 109 -2.03 19.81 -8.06
CA VAL A 109 -1.48 19.15 -6.85
C VAL A 109 -1.62 20.02 -5.61
N GLU A 110 -1.63 21.35 -5.75
CA GLU A 110 -1.83 22.28 -4.64
C GLU A 110 -3.25 22.20 -4.09
N HIS A 111 -4.25 22.12 -4.98
CA HIS A 111 -5.62 21.91 -4.56
C HIS A 111 -5.84 20.53 -3.94
N PHE A 112 -5.28 19.48 -4.54
CA PHE A 112 -5.26 18.14 -3.95
C PHE A 112 -4.66 18.16 -2.54
N ASN A 113 -3.49 18.80 -2.38
CA ASN A 113 -2.77 18.89 -1.13
C ASN A 113 -3.61 19.54 -0.02
N ARG A 114 -4.33 20.63 -0.31
CA ARG A 114 -5.22 21.28 0.66
C ARG A 114 -6.35 20.36 1.11
N LEU A 115 -7.02 19.68 0.18
CA LEU A 115 -8.13 18.77 0.50
C LEU A 115 -7.63 17.54 1.27
N ALA A 116 -6.55 16.92 0.83
CA ALA A 116 -5.94 15.77 1.49
C ALA A 116 -5.41 16.12 2.88
N GLN A 117 -4.84 17.32 3.08
CA GLN A 117 -4.43 17.78 4.41
C GLN A 117 -5.63 17.92 5.35
N GLN A 118 -6.73 18.53 4.89
CA GLN A 118 -7.96 18.65 5.69
C GLN A 118 -8.49 17.28 6.13
N LEU A 119 -8.43 16.28 5.25
CA LEU A 119 -8.76 14.90 5.58
C LEU A 119 -7.81 14.36 6.68
N ILE A 120 -6.49 14.40 6.44
CA ILE A 120 -5.47 13.82 7.33
C ILE A 120 -5.48 14.45 8.73
N ASP A 121 -5.68 15.76 8.83
CA ASP A 121 -5.75 16.50 10.09
C ASP A 121 -6.98 16.12 10.92
N ALA A 122 -8.08 15.78 10.25
CA ALA A 122 -9.33 15.36 10.89
C ALA A 122 -9.37 13.88 11.29
N ALA A 123 -8.42 13.07 10.81
CA ALA A 123 -8.40 11.64 11.07
C ALA A 123 -8.13 11.35 12.56
N ASP A 124 -8.96 10.53 13.18
CA ASP A 124 -8.59 9.92 14.45
C ASP A 124 -7.50 8.86 14.18
N ALA A 125 -6.44 8.87 14.97
CA ALA A 125 -5.33 7.94 14.84
C ALA A 125 -5.34 6.84 15.91
N ASP A 126 -6.31 6.88 16.83
CA ASP A 126 -6.46 5.87 17.87
C ASP A 126 -6.57 4.47 17.27
N ALA A 127 -5.78 3.54 17.80
CA ALA A 127 -5.60 2.19 17.28
C ALA A 127 -5.00 2.08 15.86
N LEU A 128 -4.53 3.17 15.25
CA LEU A 128 -3.94 3.20 13.91
C LEU A 128 -2.46 3.66 13.94
N PRO A 129 -1.54 2.94 14.62
CA PRO A 129 -0.18 3.42 14.88
C PRO A 129 0.69 3.65 13.64
N LEU A 130 0.51 2.86 12.56
CA LEU A 130 1.27 3.08 11.31
C LEU A 130 0.85 4.39 10.64
N PHE A 131 -0.46 4.62 10.55
CA PHE A 131 -1.01 5.89 10.09
C PHE A 131 -0.53 7.05 10.96
N ALA A 132 -0.59 6.90 12.29
CA ALA A 132 -0.13 7.91 13.23
C ALA A 132 1.35 8.30 12.98
N GLY A 133 2.21 7.30 12.79
CA GLY A 133 3.63 7.51 12.50
C GLY A 133 3.87 8.20 11.15
N TRP A 134 3.15 7.81 10.10
CA TRP A 134 3.25 8.44 8.78
C TRP A 134 2.69 9.86 8.75
N ARG A 135 1.57 10.10 9.44
CA ARG A 135 0.99 11.45 9.62
C ARG A 135 1.96 12.41 10.31
N ALA A 136 2.79 11.90 11.23
CA ALA A 136 3.78 12.69 11.96
C ALA A 136 5.07 12.97 11.17
N GLN A 137 5.27 12.36 10.00
CA GLN A 137 6.46 12.61 9.20
C GLN A 137 6.48 14.06 8.68
N PRO A 138 7.64 14.75 8.75
CA PRO A 138 7.76 16.09 8.21
C PRO A 138 7.67 16.07 6.69
N TYR A 139 7.17 17.17 6.13
CA TYR A 139 7.26 17.42 4.70
C TYR A 139 7.60 18.88 4.40
N PRO A 140 8.66 19.16 3.62
CA PRO A 140 9.00 20.53 3.24
C PRO A 140 7.94 21.11 2.29
N GLY A 141 7.41 22.30 2.60
CA GLY A 141 6.39 22.96 1.76
C GLY A 141 6.86 23.38 0.35
N GLU A 142 8.14 23.20 0.02
CA GLU A 142 8.75 23.64 -1.25
C GLU A 142 8.63 22.61 -2.39
N ASP A 143 8.07 21.41 -2.13
CA ASP A 143 7.84 20.37 -3.15
C ASP A 143 6.37 19.91 -3.16
N PRO A 144 5.45 20.64 -3.81
CA PRO A 144 4.03 20.29 -3.76
C PRO A 144 3.70 18.94 -4.40
N VAL A 145 4.47 18.49 -5.40
CA VAL A 145 4.24 17.21 -6.08
C VAL A 145 4.65 16.04 -5.17
N GLY A 146 5.82 16.10 -4.54
CA GLY A 146 6.19 15.08 -3.57
C GLY A 146 5.26 15.10 -2.34
N ALA A 147 4.73 16.27 -1.96
CA ALA A 147 3.77 16.40 -0.86
C ALA A 147 2.48 15.65 -1.20
N ALA A 148 2.04 15.76 -2.47
CA ALA A 148 0.87 15.04 -2.96
C ALA A 148 1.08 13.52 -2.85
N MET A 149 2.23 13.02 -3.31
CA MET A 149 2.52 11.58 -3.20
C MET A 149 2.63 11.10 -1.76
N GLN A 150 3.20 11.91 -0.85
CA GLN A 150 3.22 11.57 0.58
C GLN A 150 1.81 11.54 1.18
N ARG A 151 0.93 12.46 0.80
CA ARG A 151 -0.47 12.45 1.25
C ARG A 151 -1.23 11.23 0.72
N VAL A 152 -1.00 10.81 -0.52
CA VAL A 152 -1.52 9.52 -1.03
C VAL A 152 -1.03 8.37 -0.15
N HIS A 153 0.27 8.32 0.17
CA HIS A 153 0.82 7.29 1.06
C HIS A 153 0.17 7.31 2.44
N VAL A 154 0.02 8.48 3.08
CA VAL A 154 -0.61 8.62 4.40
C VAL A 154 -2.08 8.17 4.37
N LEU A 155 -2.86 8.55 3.34
CA LEU A 155 -4.25 8.12 3.18
C LEU A 155 -4.37 6.61 2.94
N ARG A 156 -3.42 6.02 2.21
CA ARG A 156 -3.31 4.56 2.06
C ARG A 156 -3.04 3.88 3.40
N GLU A 157 -2.11 4.39 4.20
CA GLU A 157 -1.84 3.84 5.53
C GLU A 157 -3.04 3.95 6.48
N HIS A 158 -3.81 5.04 6.39
CA HIS A 158 -5.08 5.18 7.11
C HIS A 158 -6.06 4.07 6.72
N ARG A 159 -6.34 3.91 5.42
CA ARG A 159 -7.27 2.87 4.95
C ARG A 159 -6.80 1.46 5.34
N GLY A 160 -5.50 1.17 5.17
CA GLY A 160 -4.92 -0.12 5.53
C GLY A 160 -5.07 -0.43 7.03
N ALA A 161 -4.83 0.55 7.90
CA ALA A 161 -5.02 0.41 9.34
C ALA A 161 -6.50 0.22 9.72
N CYS A 162 -7.42 1.00 9.15
CA CYS A 162 -8.86 0.80 9.32
C CYS A 162 -9.30 -0.61 8.88
N HIS A 163 -8.77 -1.08 7.75
CA HIS A 163 -9.09 -2.39 7.22
C HIS A 163 -8.62 -3.51 8.15
N LEU A 164 -7.37 -3.43 8.63
CA LEU A 164 -6.85 -4.39 9.60
C LEU A 164 -7.68 -4.41 10.89
N ALA A 165 -8.05 -3.24 11.42
CA ALA A 165 -8.93 -3.15 12.59
C ALA A 165 -10.31 -3.78 12.34
N ALA A 166 -10.94 -3.49 11.20
CA ALA A 166 -12.23 -4.06 10.80
C ALA A 166 -12.18 -5.58 10.65
N VAL A 167 -11.11 -6.12 10.05
CA VAL A 167 -10.84 -7.56 9.94
C VAL A 167 -10.80 -8.22 11.32
N ARG A 168 -10.03 -7.64 12.26
CA ARG A 168 -9.95 -8.16 13.64
C ARG A 168 -11.29 -8.08 14.36
N LEU A 169 -12.02 -6.97 14.24
CA LEU A 169 -13.35 -6.79 14.84
C LEU A 169 -14.39 -7.78 14.30
N CYS A 170 -14.27 -8.18 13.04
CA CYS A 170 -15.12 -9.21 12.43
C CYS A 170 -14.72 -10.64 12.82
N GLY A 171 -13.73 -10.82 13.69
CA GLY A 171 -13.27 -12.13 14.14
C GLY A 171 -12.51 -12.90 13.05
N LEU A 172 -11.77 -12.18 12.21
CA LEU A 172 -10.87 -12.74 11.20
C LEU A 172 -9.42 -12.41 11.56
N THR A 173 -8.51 -13.30 11.18
CA THR A 173 -7.09 -13.00 11.05
C THR A 173 -6.83 -12.31 9.71
N ALA A 174 -5.71 -11.59 9.62
CA ALA A 174 -5.31 -10.96 8.36
C ALA A 174 -4.96 -11.99 7.27
N GLN A 175 -4.40 -13.14 7.66
CA GLN A 175 -4.19 -14.27 6.75
C GLN A 175 -5.53 -14.79 6.20
N GLU A 176 -6.54 -15.02 7.04
CA GLU A 176 -7.86 -15.47 6.58
C GLU A 176 -8.49 -14.45 5.61
N ALA A 177 -8.44 -13.16 5.96
CA ALA A 177 -8.94 -12.10 5.09
C ALA A 177 -8.20 -12.06 3.74
N MET A 178 -6.88 -12.22 3.74
CA MET A 178 -6.07 -12.28 2.53
C MET A 178 -6.39 -13.50 1.68
N VAL A 179 -6.52 -14.69 2.28
CA VAL A 179 -6.85 -15.92 1.54
C VAL A 179 -8.25 -15.84 0.94
N ILE A 180 -9.24 -15.25 1.64
CA ILE A 180 -10.58 -15.01 1.08
C ILE A 180 -10.51 -14.06 -0.12
N ASN A 181 -9.73 -12.98 -0.02
CA ASN A 181 -9.68 -11.93 -1.05
C ASN A 181 -8.84 -12.33 -2.27
N LEU A 182 -7.66 -12.93 -2.05
CA LEU A 182 -6.62 -13.13 -3.07
C LEU A 182 -6.30 -14.61 -3.32
N GLY A 183 -6.81 -15.53 -2.50
CA GLY A 183 -6.47 -16.95 -2.56
C GLY A 183 -5.19 -17.34 -1.79
N ALA A 184 -5.02 -18.64 -1.56
CA ALA A 184 -3.93 -19.19 -0.76
C ALA A 184 -2.55 -19.02 -1.42
N GLU A 185 -2.47 -19.15 -2.75
CA GLU A 185 -1.23 -18.97 -3.51
C GLU A 185 -0.69 -17.55 -3.35
N GLN A 186 -1.55 -16.54 -3.53
CA GLN A 186 -1.16 -15.16 -3.37
C GLN A 186 -0.78 -14.85 -1.91
N ALA A 187 -1.49 -15.43 -0.93
CA ALA A 187 -1.11 -15.32 0.48
C ALA A 187 0.29 -15.91 0.75
N ALA A 188 0.66 -17.03 0.12
CA ALA A 188 2.01 -17.59 0.21
C ALA A 188 3.05 -16.59 -0.33
N HIS A 189 2.77 -15.98 -1.48
CA HIS A 189 3.64 -14.94 -2.06
C HIS A 189 3.80 -13.71 -1.17
N TYR A 190 2.80 -13.42 -0.32
CA TYR A 190 2.88 -12.39 0.71
C TYR A 190 3.55 -12.85 2.01
N GLY A 191 4.12 -14.07 2.08
CA GLY A 191 4.92 -14.54 3.21
C GLY A 191 4.15 -15.26 4.31
N TRP A 192 2.95 -15.76 4.02
CA TRP A 192 2.16 -16.59 4.93
C TRP A 192 2.47 -18.07 4.72
N GLU A 193 2.95 -18.78 5.75
CA GLU A 193 3.33 -20.19 5.62
C GLU A 193 2.79 -21.11 6.76
N PRO A 194 2.14 -22.24 6.42
CA PRO A 194 1.40 -22.47 5.17
C PRO A 194 0.09 -21.65 5.18
N PRO A 195 -0.35 -21.07 4.04
CA PRO A 195 -1.67 -20.49 3.95
C PRO A 195 -2.71 -21.60 3.90
N HIS A 196 -3.52 -21.71 4.95
CA HIS A 196 -4.59 -22.69 5.00
C HIS A 196 -5.80 -22.21 4.18
N PRO A 197 -6.43 -23.10 3.38
CA PRO A 197 -7.72 -22.80 2.77
C PRO A 197 -8.72 -22.34 3.84
N VAL A 198 -9.45 -21.28 3.52
CA VAL A 198 -10.41 -20.69 4.45
C VAL A 198 -11.82 -21.20 4.13
N ALA A 199 -12.58 -21.53 5.17
CA ALA A 199 -13.97 -21.97 5.01
C ALA A 199 -14.84 -20.86 4.39
N ALA A 200 -15.64 -21.21 3.38
CA ALA A 200 -16.56 -20.28 2.71
C ALA A 200 -17.55 -19.58 3.68
N THR A 201 -17.81 -20.18 4.84
CA THR A 201 -18.62 -19.60 5.92
C THR A 201 -18.06 -18.30 6.50
N LEU A 202 -16.79 -17.97 6.24
CA LEU A 202 -16.17 -16.72 6.68
C LEU A 202 -16.40 -15.55 5.71
N LEU A 203 -16.89 -15.81 4.48
CA LEU A 203 -17.13 -14.76 3.49
C LEU A 203 -18.07 -13.63 3.98
N PRO A 204 -19.18 -13.90 4.71
CA PRO A 204 -20.00 -12.82 5.25
C PRO A 204 -19.27 -11.94 6.27
N ARG A 205 -18.31 -12.50 7.03
CA ARG A 205 -17.48 -11.72 7.97
C ARG A 205 -16.50 -10.83 7.22
N TRP A 206 -15.91 -11.33 6.15
CA TRP A 206 -15.01 -10.54 5.30
C TRP A 206 -15.75 -9.38 4.61
N GLN A 207 -16.93 -9.64 4.04
CA GLN A 207 -17.79 -8.58 3.48
C GLN A 207 -18.22 -7.54 4.52
N ARG A 208 -18.42 -7.96 5.78
CA ARG A 208 -18.68 -7.03 6.88
C ARG A 208 -17.43 -6.19 7.20
N ALA A 209 -16.24 -6.77 7.19
CA ALA A 209 -14.99 -6.04 7.37
C ALA A 209 -14.79 -4.98 6.28
N GLU A 210 -15.11 -5.29 5.01
CA GLU A 210 -15.08 -4.31 3.92
C GLU A 210 -16.00 -3.11 4.19
N ARG A 211 -17.25 -3.35 4.59
CA ARG A 211 -18.19 -2.27 4.94
C ARG A 211 -17.71 -1.44 6.13
N LEU A 212 -17.26 -2.11 7.21
CA LEU A 212 -16.72 -1.44 8.39
C LEU A 212 -15.47 -0.63 8.07
N THR A 213 -14.63 -1.08 7.15
CA THR A 213 -13.46 -0.32 6.68
C THR A 213 -13.91 1.04 6.13
N THR A 214 -14.92 1.03 5.25
CA THR A 214 -15.49 2.26 4.68
C THR A 214 -16.17 3.13 5.75
N GLU A 215 -16.91 2.53 6.69
CA GLU A 215 -17.52 3.27 7.81
C GLU A 215 -16.47 3.94 8.73
N LEU A 216 -15.37 3.25 9.04
CA LEU A 216 -14.26 3.81 9.83
C LEU A 216 -13.57 4.98 9.13
N GLN A 217 -13.60 5.03 7.80
CA GLN A 217 -13.07 6.17 7.03
C GLN A 217 -14.06 7.33 6.92
N ALA A 218 -15.37 7.11 7.11
CA ALA A 218 -16.39 8.14 6.89
C ALA A 218 -16.15 9.46 7.64
N PRO A 219 -15.70 9.48 8.91
CA PRO A 219 -15.41 10.73 9.63
C PRO A 219 -14.39 11.63 8.91
N LEU A 220 -13.38 11.04 8.28
CA LEU A 220 -12.36 11.74 7.49
C LEU A 220 -13.03 12.60 6.40
N TYR A 221 -13.90 11.97 5.60
CA TYR A 221 -14.54 12.56 4.44
C TYR A 221 -15.76 13.43 4.76
N ALA A 222 -16.28 13.33 5.99
CA ALA A 222 -17.35 14.21 6.48
C ALA A 222 -16.88 15.67 6.61
N THR A 223 -15.57 15.90 6.75
CA THR A 223 -15.01 17.25 6.86
C THR A 223 -15.03 18.03 5.55
N LEU A 224 -15.02 17.34 4.41
CA LEU A 224 -15.15 17.95 3.09
C LEU A 224 -16.62 18.24 2.80
N THR A 225 -16.92 19.37 2.16
CA THR A 225 -18.25 19.61 1.58
C THR A 225 -18.54 18.64 0.42
N ALA A 226 -19.81 18.52 0.02
CA ALA A 226 -20.20 17.68 -1.12
C ALA A 226 -19.48 18.05 -2.42
N ARG A 227 -19.15 19.35 -2.62
CA ARG A 227 -18.36 19.85 -3.75
C ARG A 227 -16.89 19.45 -3.62
N GLN A 228 -16.28 19.70 -2.46
CA GLN A 228 -14.88 19.33 -2.20
C GLN A 228 -14.65 17.82 -2.33
N ARG A 229 -15.62 16.99 -1.95
CA ARG A 229 -15.53 15.54 -2.21
C ARG A 229 -15.47 15.23 -3.70
N SER A 230 -16.30 15.89 -4.51
CA SER A 230 -16.28 15.73 -5.98
C SER A 230 -14.94 16.17 -6.57
N GLU A 231 -14.42 17.31 -6.13
CA GLU A 231 -13.10 17.82 -6.53
C GLU A 231 -11.98 16.87 -6.11
N PHE A 232 -12.02 16.36 -4.87
CA PHE A 232 -11.04 15.41 -4.37
C PHE A 232 -10.99 14.11 -5.19
N ALA A 233 -12.16 13.53 -5.52
CA ALA A 233 -12.18 12.32 -6.34
C ALA A 233 -11.73 12.55 -7.78
N GLN A 234 -12.06 13.71 -8.37
CA GLN A 234 -11.54 14.10 -9.68
C GLN A 234 -10.01 14.20 -9.65
N LEU A 235 -9.46 14.93 -8.69
CA LEU A 235 -8.01 15.12 -8.52
C LEU A 235 -7.27 13.80 -8.26
N ILE A 236 -7.86 12.88 -7.48
CA ILE A 236 -7.32 11.53 -7.34
C ILE A 236 -7.26 10.83 -8.69
N GLY A 237 -8.35 10.86 -9.47
CA GLY A 237 -8.39 10.25 -10.79
C GLY A 237 -7.36 10.82 -11.75
N GLU A 238 -7.14 12.13 -11.73
CA GLU A 238 -6.12 12.83 -12.53
C GLU A 238 -4.70 12.49 -12.06
N LEU A 239 -4.45 12.49 -10.74
CA LEU A 239 -3.15 12.22 -10.13
C LEU A 239 -2.70 10.78 -10.38
N THR A 240 -3.61 9.82 -10.31
CA THR A 240 -3.32 8.39 -10.49
C THR A 240 -3.58 7.91 -11.91
N ALA A 241 -3.85 8.82 -12.86
CA ALA A 241 -4.02 8.44 -14.25
C ALA A 241 -2.69 7.94 -14.80
N THR A 242 -2.70 6.76 -15.41
CA THR A 242 -1.51 6.27 -16.13
C THR A 242 -1.18 7.25 -17.25
N PRO A 243 0.05 7.79 -17.32
CA PRO A 243 0.43 8.65 -18.43
C PRO A 243 0.25 7.89 -19.75
N VAL A 244 -0.46 8.49 -20.71
CA VAL A 244 -0.44 8.00 -22.09
C VAL A 244 0.98 8.19 -22.60
N ARG A 245 1.82 7.16 -22.49
CA ARG A 245 3.10 7.13 -23.17
C ARG A 245 2.77 7.12 -24.67
N LEU A 246 3.01 8.23 -25.37
CA LEU A 246 3.04 8.25 -26.83
C LEU A 246 4.18 7.32 -27.26
N ALA A 247 3.86 6.04 -27.39
CA ALA A 247 4.80 5.00 -27.77
C ALA A 247 5.12 5.17 -29.26
N GLY A 248 6.29 5.76 -29.53
CA GLY A 248 7.03 5.40 -30.72
C GLY A 248 7.47 3.93 -30.59
N HIS A 249 6.91 3.08 -31.45
CA HIS A 249 7.28 1.69 -31.76
C HIS A 249 6.74 0.56 -30.85
N ALA A 250 5.61 0.02 -31.30
CA ALA A 250 5.13 -1.37 -31.32
C ALA A 250 5.73 -2.40 -30.34
N SER A 251 4.88 -2.92 -29.43
CA SER A 251 4.48 -4.35 -29.43
C SER A 251 3.35 -4.62 -28.43
N SER A 252 2.23 -5.11 -28.96
CA SER A 252 1.29 -6.13 -28.45
C SER A 252 0.79 -6.05 -26.99
N SER A 253 -0.40 -5.45 -26.84
CA SER A 253 -1.26 -5.50 -25.65
C SER A 253 -1.91 -6.86 -25.46
N ASN A 254 -2.00 -7.32 -24.20
CA ASN A 254 -3.04 -8.26 -23.77
C ASN A 254 -3.66 -7.74 -22.46
N THR A 255 -4.77 -7.02 -22.59
CA THR A 255 -5.59 -6.54 -21.48
C THR A 255 -6.70 -7.55 -21.23
N VAL A 256 -6.72 -8.21 -20.07
CA VAL A 256 -7.88 -8.97 -19.60
C VAL A 256 -8.61 -8.13 -18.57
N ALA A 257 -9.76 -7.60 -18.96
CA ALA A 257 -10.73 -6.98 -18.09
C ALA A 257 -11.41 -8.05 -17.23
N LEU A 258 -11.28 -7.97 -15.90
CA LEU A 258 -12.04 -8.82 -14.99
C LEU A 258 -13.45 -8.26 -14.84
N SER A 259 -14.36 -8.80 -15.64
CA SER A 259 -15.81 -8.73 -15.43
C SER A 259 -16.35 -10.15 -15.29
N GLY A 260 -17.21 -10.37 -14.31
CA GLY A 260 -18.13 -11.52 -14.25
C GLY A 260 -17.52 -12.88 -13.91
N VAL A 261 -17.71 -13.31 -12.66
CA VAL A 261 -17.53 -14.72 -12.24
C VAL A 261 -18.58 -15.58 -12.97
N THR A 262 -18.12 -16.54 -13.78
CA THR A 262 -18.87 -17.78 -14.07
C THR A 262 -17.88 -18.95 -14.04
N LEU A 263 -18.21 -19.98 -13.24
CA LEU A 263 -17.39 -21.17 -13.00
C LEU A 263 -17.26 -22.03 -14.26
N GLY A 264 -16.03 -22.45 -14.60
CA GLY A 264 -15.72 -23.40 -15.66
C GLY A 264 -14.29 -23.95 -15.51
N VAL A 265 -14.15 -25.27 -15.66
CA VAL A 265 -13.02 -26.12 -15.25
C VAL A 265 -11.84 -26.08 -16.24
N GLY A 266 -10.61 -25.97 -15.71
CA GLY A 266 -9.38 -26.64 -16.16
C GLY A 266 -8.61 -26.13 -17.38
N SER A 267 -7.35 -25.70 -17.19
CA SER A 267 -6.12 -26.39 -17.62
C SER A 267 -4.89 -25.45 -17.64
N ASP A 268 -3.88 -25.81 -16.84
CA ASP A 268 -2.42 -25.60 -16.92
C ASP A 268 -1.80 -24.39 -17.64
N GLY A 269 -0.94 -23.67 -16.90
CA GLY A 269 0.00 -22.68 -17.41
C GLY A 269 0.95 -22.16 -16.33
N HIS A 270 1.95 -22.97 -15.96
CA HIS A 270 3.04 -22.60 -15.03
C HIS A 270 4.00 -21.57 -15.65
N ALA A 271 4.41 -20.56 -14.87
CA ALA A 271 5.64 -19.80 -15.09
C ALA A 271 6.54 -19.92 -13.84
N ASP A 272 7.62 -20.70 -13.99
CA ASP A 272 8.66 -21.02 -13.00
C ASP A 272 9.69 -19.87 -12.95
N TRP A 273 9.90 -19.24 -11.80
CA TRP A 273 11.00 -18.30 -11.58
C TRP A 273 12.07 -18.98 -10.73
N ARG A 274 13.04 -19.61 -11.41
CA ARG A 274 14.24 -20.17 -10.75
C ARG A 274 15.21 -19.04 -10.40
N ALA A 275 15.64 -19.06 -9.13
CA ALA A 275 16.80 -18.35 -8.65
C ALA A 275 18.04 -19.24 -8.82
N ASP A 276 18.87 -18.95 -9.82
CA ASP A 276 20.27 -19.35 -9.84
C ASP A 276 21.06 -18.29 -9.03
N GLY A 277 21.99 -18.57 -8.14
CA GLY A 277 22.61 -19.81 -7.67
C GLY A 277 23.91 -19.41 -6.96
N VAL A 278 24.25 -20.04 -5.83
CA VAL A 278 25.64 -20.12 -5.32
C VAL A 278 25.81 -21.40 -4.51
N GLN A 279 26.48 -22.39 -5.08
CA GLN A 279 27.37 -23.36 -4.41
C GLN A 279 28.47 -23.66 -5.45
N GLY A 280 29.77 -23.58 -5.18
CA GLY A 280 30.49 -23.80 -3.93
C GLY A 280 31.19 -25.16 -3.97
N GLU A 281 32.33 -25.20 -4.67
CA GLU A 281 33.50 -26.11 -4.55
C GLU A 281 33.38 -27.63 -4.77
N GLY A 282 34.36 -28.19 -5.49
CA GLY A 282 34.89 -29.52 -5.15
C GLY A 282 35.44 -30.40 -6.28
N ARG A 283 36.72 -30.17 -6.61
CA ARG A 283 37.70 -31.05 -7.31
C ARG A 283 37.60 -31.25 -8.82
#